data_AF-A0A2W0EGN6-F1
#
_entry.id   AF-A0A2W0EGN6-F1
#
_cell.length_a   1.000
_cell.length_b   1.000
_cell.length_c   1.000
_cell.angle_alpha   90.00
_cell.angle_beta   90.00
_cell.angle_gamma   90.00
#
_symmetry.space_group_name_H-M   'P 1'
#
loop_
_entity.id
_entity.type
_entity.pdbx_description
1 polymer ?
#
loop_
_entity_poly.entity_id
_entity_poly.type
_entity_poly.pdbx_seq_one_letter_code
_entity_poly.pdbx_strand_id
1 'polypeptide(L)' 'MDFKRTLLAAALPFAFSLSSAAQALEIKFADIHPAGYPTVVAEEQLGKTLVADSNGALTFKMFAGGVLGS' A
#
# COMPACT_ATOMS: atom_id res chain seq x y z
N MET A 1 4.83 -46.49 -3.81
CA MET A 1 5.62 -45.26 -3.49
C MET A 1 4.85 -44.00 -3.93
N ASP A 2 3.52 -44.05 -3.85
CA ASP A 2 2.67 -43.24 -4.73
C ASP A 2 1.97 -42.14 -3.95
N PHE A 3 1.56 -42.43 -2.71
CA PHE A 3 0.95 -41.45 -1.81
C PHE A 3 1.80 -40.18 -1.61
N LYS A 4 3.12 -40.33 -1.44
CA LYS A 4 4.04 -39.20 -1.28
C LYS A 4 4.13 -38.33 -2.53
N ARG A 5 4.03 -38.94 -3.72
CA ARG A 5 4.08 -38.26 -5.02
C ARG A 5 2.74 -37.59 -5.33
N THR A 6 1.63 -38.23 -4.99
CA THR A 6 0.28 -37.67 -5.12
C THR A 6 0.08 -36.48 -4.16
N LEU A 7 0.58 -36.58 -2.93
CA LEU A 7 0.55 -35.47 -1.96
C LEU A 7 1.38 -34.26 -2.45
N LEU A 8 2.58 -34.52 -2.98
CA LEU A 8 3.42 -33.47 -3.56
C LEU A 8 2.74 -32.81 -4.76
N ALA A 9 2.16 -33.58 -5.67
CA ALA A 9 1.45 -33.05 -6.84
C ALA A 9 0.21 -32.21 -6.46
N ALA A 10 -0.51 -32.59 -5.40
CA ALA A 10 -1.67 -31.84 -4.90
C ALA A 10 -1.29 -30.53 -4.20
N ALA A 11 -0.07 -30.42 -3.67
CA ALA A 11 0.40 -29.22 -2.95
C ALA A 11 0.95 -28.11 -3.88
N LEU A 12 1.40 -28.46 -5.10
CA LEU A 12 1.90 -27.49 -6.09
C LEU A 12 0.95 -26.31 -6.39
N PRO A 13 -0.37 -26.50 -6.63
CA PRO A 13 -1.29 -25.38 -6.88
C PRO A 13 -1.49 -24.46 -5.67
N PHE A 14 -1.23 -24.94 -4.44
CA PHE A 14 -1.35 -24.14 -3.21
C PHE A 14 -0.11 -23.27 -2.95
N ALA A 15 1.05 -23.65 -3.49
CA ALA A 15 2.28 -22.87 -3.36
C ALA A 15 2.27 -21.59 -4.23
N PHE A 16 1.55 -21.61 -5.36
CA PHE A 16 1.45 -20.46 -6.26
C PHE A 16 0.42 -19.41 -5.81
N SER A 17 -0.60 -19.80 -5.06
CA SER A 17 -1.64 -18.89 -4.58
C SER A 17 -1.20 -17.99 -3.42
N LEU A 18 -0.08 -18.28 -2.75
CA LEU A 18 0.45 -17.43 -1.66
C LEU A 18 1.26 -16.21 -2.15
N SER A 19 1.66 -16.16 -3.44
CA SER A 19 2.55 -15.11 -3.94
C SER A 19 1.85 -13.80 -4.33
N SER A 20 0.53 -13.69 -4.13
CA SER A 20 -0.27 -12.54 -4.61
C SER A 20 -0.67 -11.53 -3.53
N ALA A 21 -0.14 -11.60 -2.31
CA ALA A 21 -0.38 -10.55 -1.32
C ALA A 21 0.50 -9.32 -1.63
N ALA A 22 0.17 -8.59 -2.70
CA ALA A 22 0.73 -7.27 -2.95
C ALA A 22 0.30 -6.34 -1.80
N GLN A 23 1.17 -6.19 -0.81
CA GLN A 23 0.99 -5.25 0.30
C GLN A 23 1.35 -3.86 -0.22
N ALA A 24 0.36 -3.00 -0.40
CA ALA A 24 0.62 -1.61 -0.75
C ALA A 24 1.34 -0.91 0.42
N LEU A 25 2.40 -0.15 0.12
CA LEU A 25 3.10 0.65 1.11
C LEU A 25 2.37 1.97 1.34
N GLU A 26 1.83 2.17 2.55
CA GLU A 26 1.13 3.41 2.91
C GLU A 26 2.11 4.49 3.40
N ILE A 27 2.21 5.58 2.64
CA ILE A 27 2.98 6.78 2.98
C ILE A 27 2.09 7.74 3.78
N LYS A 28 2.58 8.24 4.92
CA LYS A 28 1.83 9.15 5.79
C LYS A 28 2.43 10.54 5.72
N PHE A 29 1.65 11.51 5.24
CA PHE A 29 2.02 12.93 5.23
C PHE A 29 1.41 13.62 6.44
N ALA A 30 2.20 14.45 7.12
CA ALA A 30 1.76 15.22 8.28
C ALA A 30 2.17 16.67 8.11
N ASP A 31 1.20 17.56 8.12
CA ASP A 31 1.39 19.00 7.99
C ASP A 31 0.64 19.73 9.12
N ILE A 32 1.26 20.76 9.68
CA ILE A 32 0.67 21.60 10.74
C ILE A 32 -0.46 22.49 10.20
N HIS A 33 -0.44 22.80 8.90
CA HIS A 33 -1.39 23.69 8.27
C HIS A 33 -2.74 22.98 8.07
N PRO A 34 -3.87 23.72 8.10
CA PRO A 34 -5.19 23.14 7.93
C PRO A 34 -5.41 22.61 6.50
N ALA A 35 -6.41 21.75 6.36
CA ALA A 35 -6.85 21.28 5.05
C ALA A 35 -7.16 22.44 4.09
N GLY A 36 -6.72 22.33 2.84
CA GLY A 36 -6.87 23.37 1.83
C GLY A 36 -5.75 24.43 1.83
N TYR A 37 -4.82 24.40 2.78
CA TYR A 37 -3.62 25.24 2.71
C TYR A 37 -2.71 24.79 1.54
N PRO A 38 -1.97 25.71 0.87
CA PRO A 38 -1.24 25.38 -0.35
C PRO A 38 -0.28 24.19 -0.23
N THR A 39 0.42 24.03 0.90
CA THR A 39 1.33 22.89 1.12
C THR A 39 0.57 21.58 1.24
N VAL A 40 -0.51 21.56 2.01
CA VAL A 40 -1.40 20.39 2.15
C VAL A 40 -1.98 19.96 0.81
N VAL A 41 -2.42 20.92 -0.01
CA VAL A 41 -2.96 20.63 -1.36
C VAL A 41 -1.86 20.06 -2.27
N ALA A 42 -0.64 20.61 -2.21
CA ALA A 42 0.48 20.08 -2.99
C ALA A 42 0.85 18.65 -2.59
N GLU A 43 0.88 18.34 -1.29
CA GLU A 43 1.14 17.00 -0.76
C GLU A 43 0.02 16.00 -1.11
N GLU A 44 -1.24 16.43 -1.11
CA GLU A 44 -2.35 15.59 -1.59
C GLU A 44 -2.24 15.27 -3.09
N GLN A 45 -1.84 16.24 -3.91
CA GLN A 45 -1.61 16.02 -5.34
C GLN A 45 -0.41 15.08 -5.56
N LEU A 46 0.67 15.27 -4.81
CA LEU A 46 1.84 14.37 -4.79
C LEU A 46 1.41 12.94 -4.49
N GLY A 47 0.65 12.73 -3.40
CA GLY A 47 0.16 11.41 -3.00
C GLY A 47 -0.66 10.74 -4.10
N LYS A 48 -1.56 11.50 -4.77
CA LYS A 48 -2.34 10.99 -5.91
C LYS A 48 -1.45 10.56 -7.08
N THR A 49 -0.42 11.35 -7.42
CA THR A 49 0.53 11.00 -8.48
C THR A 49 1.30 9.72 -8.15
N LEU A 50 1.78 9.56 -6.91
CA LEU A 50 2.48 8.34 -6.49
C LEU A 50 1.60 7.09 -6.58
N VAL A 51 0.33 7.19 -6.21
CA VAL A 51 -0.62 6.07 -6.35
C VAL A 51 -0.80 5.67 -7.81
N ALA A 52 -0.97 6.66 -8.69
CA ALA A 52 -1.17 6.43 -10.12
C ALA A 52 0.07 5.79 -10.75
N ASP A 53 1.24 6.37 -10.55
CA ASP A 53 2.50 5.93 -11.18
C ASP A 53 2.97 4.56 -10.65
N SER A 54 2.66 4.25 -9.39
CA SER A 54 3.02 2.97 -8.77
C SER A 54 2.01 1.85 -9.03
N ASN A 55 0.96 2.10 -9.82
CA ASN A 55 -0.16 1.16 -10.01
C ASN A 55 -0.73 0.63 -8.67
N GLY A 56 -0.84 1.52 -7.68
CA GLY A 56 -1.36 1.19 -6.34
C GLY A 56 -0.39 0.44 -5.43
N ALA A 57 0.87 0.23 -5.83
CA ALA A 57 1.89 -0.32 -4.94
C ALA A 57 2.26 0.66 -3.81
N LEU A 58 2.07 1.96 -4.04
CA LEU A 58 2.14 3.01 -3.02
C LEU A 58 0.72 3.56 -2.78
N THR A 59 0.35 3.71 -1.53
CA THR A 59 -0.84 4.45 -1.08
C THR A 59 -0.41 5.60 -0.21
N PHE A 60 -1.31 6.55 0.05
CA PHE A 60 -1.02 7.66 0.95
C PHE A 60 -2.17 7.98 1.88
N LYS A 61 -1.83 8.56 3.03
CA LYS A 61 -2.77 9.14 3.99
C LYS A 61 -2.26 10.50 4.47
N MET A 62 -3.12 11.51 4.32
CA MET A 62 -2.83 12.88 4.74
C MET A 62 -3.34 13.14 6.17
N PHE A 63 -2.52 13.78 6.99
CA PHE A 63 -2.83 14.25 8.33
C PHE A 63 -2.56 15.76 8.40
N ALA A 64 -3.54 16.56 7.99
CA ALA A 64 -3.48 18.02 8.04
C ALA A 64 -3.89 18.56 9.42
N GLY A 65 -3.42 19.75 9.78
CA GLY A 65 -3.84 20.48 10.97
C GLY A 65 -3.22 19.99 12.27
N GLY A 66 -2.04 19.36 12.23
CA GLY A 66 -1.32 18.96 13.45
C GLY A 66 -2.00 17.86 14.28
N VAL A 67 -2.90 17.09 13.67
CA VAL A 67 -3.74 16.08 14.35
C VAL A 67 -2.97 14.92 15.01
N LEU A 68 -1.67 14.80 14.74
CA LEU A 68 -0.80 13.77 15.32
C LEU A 68 -0.08 14.23 16.60
N GLY A 69 -0.36 15.44 17.08
CA GLY A 69 0.32 16.06 18.22
C GLY A 69 1.43 17.00 17.73
N SER A 70 1.15 18.30 17.81
CA SER A 70 2.03 19.40 17.42
C SER A 70 2.86 19.92 18.59
#